data_AF-A0A2V8ZYJ6-F1
#
_entry.id   AF-A0A2V8ZYJ6-F1
#
_cell.length_a   1.000
_cell.length_b   1.000
_cell.length_c   1.000
_cell.angle_alpha   90.00
_cell.angle_beta   90.00
_cell.angle_gamma   90.00
#
_symmetry.space_group_name_H-M   'P 1'
#
loop_
_entity.id
_entity.type
_entity.pdbx_description
1 polymer ?
#
loop_
_entity_poly.entity_id
_entity_poly.type
_entity_poly.pdbx_seq_one_letter_code
_entity_poly.pdbx_strand_id
1 'polypeptide(L)'
;MKQHLGRQSGVQSVDVTLIDGKVEIVPKDDGRIDPQHLLKAVYDSGVSVAEMDVTVRGRVAKNASGNLALNVSPNQSFAMAMNELSKELEHLADSANTVTVRGQLYKKPEGKKKLKLDPSVPLKLLVLEIEKKE
;
A
#
# COMPACT_ATOMS: atom_id res chain seq x y z
N MET A 1 -1.52 -4.74 24.74
CA MET A 1 -1.78 -6.15 24.39
C MET A 1 -1.31 -6.37 22.96
N LYS A 2 -0.47 -7.38 22.71
CA LYS A 2 0.06 -7.70 21.38
C LYS A 2 -0.77 -8.83 20.77
N GLN A 3 -1.22 -8.69 19.54
CA GLN A 3 -1.99 -9.71 18.83
C GLN A 3 -1.18 -10.26 17.66
N HIS A 4 -1.07 -11.59 17.57
CA HIS A 4 -0.31 -12.25 16.51
C HIS A 4 -1.22 -12.46 15.30
N LEU A 5 -0.86 -11.81 14.20
CA LEU A 5 -1.42 -12.10 12.88
C LEU A 5 -0.72 -13.35 12.36
N GLY A 6 -1.46 -14.46 12.23
CA GLY A 6 -0.90 -15.75 11.82
C GLY A 6 -0.04 -15.67 10.55
N ARG A 7 0.81 -16.67 10.32
CA ARG A 7 1.82 -16.70 9.24
C ARG A 7 1.28 -16.18 7.89
N GLN A 8 1.79 -15.03 7.45
CA GLN A 8 1.54 -14.48 6.12
C GLN A 8 2.69 -14.82 5.18
N SER A 9 2.38 -15.12 3.91
CA SER A 9 3.40 -15.33 2.89
C SER A 9 4.22 -14.05 2.70
N GLY A 10 5.54 -14.16 2.63
CA GLY A 10 6.45 -13.01 2.48
C GLY A 10 6.70 -12.19 3.75
N VAL A 11 6.11 -12.54 4.89
CA VAL A 11 6.26 -11.80 6.16
C VAL A 11 7.00 -12.64 7.19
N GLN A 12 7.98 -12.04 7.87
CA GLN A 12 8.77 -12.66 8.94
C GLN A 12 8.12 -12.49 10.31
N SER A 13 7.65 -11.28 10.63
CA SER A 13 6.86 -11.02 11.84
C SER A 13 5.85 -9.90 11.61
N VAL A 14 4.78 -9.94 12.40
CA VAL A 14 3.81 -8.84 12.51
C VAL A 14 3.55 -8.56 13.98
N ASP A 15 3.81 -7.33 14.40
CA ASP A 15 3.53 -6.82 15.74
C ASP A 15 2.38 -5.82 15.67
N VAL A 16 1.28 -6.12 16.37
CA VAL A 16 0.13 -5.21 16.51
C VAL A 16 0.17 -4.55 17.88
N THR A 17 0.28 -3.21 17.90
CA THR A 17 0.20 -2.42 19.12
C THR A 17 -1.15 -1.71 19.20
N LEU A 18 -2.03 -2.20 20.09
CA LEU A 18 -3.38 -1.65 20.27
C LEU A 18 -3.41 -0.27 20.95
N ILE A 19 -2.29 0.17 21.54
CA ILE A 19 -2.23 1.45 22.28
C ILE A 19 -2.23 2.64 21.30
N ASP A 20 -1.73 2.45 20.07
CA ASP A 20 -1.69 3.48 19.02
C ASP A 20 -2.30 3.01 17.68
N GLY A 21 -2.89 1.80 17.64
CA GLY A 21 -3.42 1.20 16.41
C GLY A 21 -2.36 0.88 15.34
N LYS A 22 -1.08 0.91 15.69
CA LYS A 22 0.03 0.68 14.76
C LYS A 22 0.26 -0.82 14.54
N VAL A 23 0.37 -1.19 13.26
CA VAL A 23 0.79 -2.53 12.83
C VAL A 23 2.18 -2.40 12.21
N GLU A 24 3.17 -3.07 12.81
CA GLU A 24 4.53 -3.14 12.28
C GLU A 24 4.75 -4.51 11.64
N ILE A 25 5.28 -4.50 10.43
CA ILE A 25 5.44 -5.71 9.60
C ILE A 25 6.88 -5.77 9.14
N VAL A 26 7.53 -6.88 9.44
CA VAL A 26 8.88 -7.16 8.98
C VAL A 26 8.77 -8.17 7.83
N PRO A 27 9.04 -7.78 6.57
CA PRO A 27 9.12 -8.71 5.46
C PRO A 27 10.25 -9.72 5.66
N LYS A 28 10.15 -10.87 4.99
CA LYS A 28 11.33 -11.72 4.76
C LYS A 28 12.25 -11.05 3.74
N ASP A 29 13.53 -11.39 3.73
CA ASP A 29 14.54 -10.81 2.83
C ASP A 29 14.18 -10.94 1.32
N ASP A 30 13.43 -11.98 0.94
CA ASP A 30 12.89 -12.22 -0.40
C ASP A 30 11.36 -12.07 -0.49
N GLY A 31 10.75 -11.67 0.62
CA GLY A 31 9.31 -11.66 0.81
C GLY A 31 8.64 -10.51 0.07
N ARG A 32 7.89 -10.83 -0.99
CA ARG A 32 6.93 -9.88 -1.55
C ARG A 32 5.74 -9.78 -0.61
N ILE A 33 5.53 -8.61 -0.04
CA ILE A 33 4.32 -8.30 0.71
C ILE A 33 3.33 -7.66 -0.26
N ASP A 34 2.18 -8.30 -0.40
CA ASP A 34 1.02 -7.68 -1.03
C ASP A 34 0.17 -7.00 0.08
N PRO A 35 0.04 -5.66 0.10
CA PRO A 35 -0.71 -4.96 1.13
C PRO A 35 -2.19 -5.37 1.19
N GLN A 36 -2.74 -5.90 0.11
CA GLN A 36 -4.10 -6.41 0.10
C GLN A 36 -4.24 -7.69 0.93
N HIS A 37 -3.30 -8.62 0.80
CA HIS A 37 -3.26 -9.83 1.62
C HIS A 37 -3.03 -9.49 3.09
N LEU A 38 -2.18 -8.50 3.37
CA LEU A 38 -1.99 -7.99 4.71
C LEU A 38 -3.29 -7.43 5.31
N LEU A 39 -3.98 -6.55 4.58
CA LEU A 39 -5.22 -5.95 5.03
C LEU A 39 -6.32 -6.99 5.29
N LYS A 40 -6.40 -8.03 4.44
CA LYS A 40 -7.26 -9.19 4.66
C LYS A 40 -6.87 -9.96 5.93
N ALA A 41 -5.58 -10.23 6.15
CA ALA A 41 -5.11 -10.94 7.33
C ALA A 41 -5.45 -10.20 8.63
N VAL A 42 -5.29 -8.87 8.64
CA VAL A 42 -5.70 -8.02 9.77
C VAL A 42 -7.20 -8.14 10.03
N TYR A 43 -8.00 -8.11 8.97
CA TYR A 43 -9.43 -8.27 9.08
C TYR A 43 -9.85 -9.64 9.63
N ASP A 44 -9.22 -10.72 9.14
CA ASP A 44 -9.48 -12.10 9.57
C ASP A 44 -9.08 -12.35 11.03
N SER A 45 -8.14 -11.57 11.60
CA SER A 45 -7.79 -11.65 13.02
C SER A 45 -8.80 -10.96 13.94
N GLY A 46 -9.90 -10.44 13.39
CA GLY A 46 -10.94 -9.71 14.12
C GLY A 46 -10.64 -8.23 14.35
N VAL A 47 -9.49 -7.73 13.88
CA VAL A 47 -9.09 -6.32 13.99
C VAL A 47 -9.59 -5.57 12.75
N SER A 48 -10.17 -4.38 12.92
CA SER A 48 -10.55 -3.53 11.79
C SER A 48 -9.52 -2.45 11.55
N VAL A 49 -9.00 -2.37 10.33
CA VAL A 49 -8.18 -1.25 9.87
C VAL A 49 -9.10 -0.10 9.47
N ALA A 50 -8.86 1.09 10.01
CA ALA A 50 -9.56 2.31 9.60
C ALA A 50 -8.89 2.91 8.35
N GLU A 51 -7.55 2.98 8.35
CA GLU A 51 -6.74 3.59 7.29
C GLU A 51 -5.42 2.84 7.14
N MET A 52 -4.87 2.81 5.94
CA MET A 52 -3.55 2.26 5.63
C MET A 52 -2.78 3.25 4.76
N ASP A 53 -1.89 3.99 5.43
CA ASP A 53 -0.96 4.92 4.81
C ASP A 53 0.40 4.24 4.59
N VAL A 54 1.10 4.67 3.55
CA VAL A 54 2.43 4.19 3.17
C VAL A 54 3.29 5.34 2.68
N THR A 55 4.58 5.28 2.95
CA THR A 55 5.60 6.10 2.28
C THR A 55 6.38 5.17 1.36
N VAL A 56 6.43 5.51 0.07
CA VAL A 56 7.02 4.64 -0.94
C VAL A 56 7.89 5.45 -1.89
N ARG A 57 9.09 4.92 -2.16
CA ARG A 57 10.01 5.48 -3.13
C ARG A 57 10.07 4.57 -4.34
N GLY A 58 9.90 5.13 -5.53
CA GLY A 58 9.92 4.35 -6.76
C GLY A 58 9.98 5.20 -8.01
N ARG A 59 10.00 4.55 -9.16
CA ARG A 59 9.89 5.20 -10.47
C ARG A 59 8.44 5.23 -10.92
N VAL A 60 8.00 6.34 -11.47
CA VAL A 60 6.67 6.43 -12.07
C VAL A 60 6.74 5.80 -13.46
N ALA A 61 5.77 4.96 -13.80
CA ALA A 61 5.65 4.35 -15.11
C ALA A 61 4.17 4.13 -15.46
N LYS A 62 3.86 3.92 -16.73
CA LYS A 62 2.55 3.42 -17.14
C LYS A 62 2.53 1.90 -17.09
N ASN A 63 1.49 1.33 -16.48
CA ASN A 63 1.27 -0.12 -16.48
C ASN A 63 0.72 -0.60 -17.84
N ALA A 64 0.52 -1.91 -17.98
CA ALA A 64 0.02 -2.52 -19.23
C ALA A 64 -1.36 -1.99 -19.67
N SER A 65 -2.14 -1.42 -18.75
CA SER A 65 -3.43 -0.79 -19.03
C SER A 65 -3.33 0.72 -19.30
N GLY A 66 -2.12 1.27 -19.39
CA GLY A 66 -1.86 2.70 -19.61
C GLY A 66 -2.03 3.58 -18.38
N ASN A 67 -2.35 3.02 -17.22
CA ASN A 67 -2.53 3.77 -15.97
C ASN A 67 -1.19 4.00 -15.27
N LEU A 68 -1.07 5.09 -14.52
CA LEU A 68 0.11 5.36 -13.71
C LEU A 68 0.31 4.29 -12.63
N ALA A 69 1.56 3.91 -12.44
CA ALA A 69 2.01 3.03 -11.38
C ALA A 69 3.36 3.51 -10.82
N LEU A 70 3.58 3.28 -9.53
CA LEU A 70 4.84 3.53 -8.85
C LEU A 70 5.59 2.21 -8.70
N ASN A 71 6.66 2.03 -9.49
CA ASN A 71 7.53 0.87 -9.48
C ASN A 71 8.59 1.02 -8.40
N VAL A 72 8.45 0.27 -7.31
CA VAL A 72 9.32 0.31 -6.13
C VAL A 72 10.47 -0.69 -6.29
N SER A 73 10.19 -1.83 -6.93
CA SER A 73 11.19 -2.83 -7.30
C SER A 73 10.79 -3.50 -8.62
N PRO A 74 11.66 -4.31 -9.26
CA PRO A 74 11.36 -4.94 -10.56
C PRO A 74 10.08 -5.78 -10.59
N ASN A 75 9.57 -6.20 -9.43
CA ASN A 75 8.35 -7.00 -9.32
C ASN A 75 7.36 -6.46 -8.29
N GLN A 76 7.51 -5.19 -7.92
CA GLN A 76 6.63 -4.54 -6.95
C GLN A 76 6.27 -3.16 -7.45
N SER A 77 4.98 -3.00 -7.74
CA SER A 77 4.42 -1.77 -8.25
C SER A 77 3.11 -1.46 -7.56
N PHE A 78 2.85 -0.19 -7.33
CA PHE A 78 1.58 0.30 -6.84
C PHE A 78 0.83 0.98 -7.97
N ALA A 79 -0.32 0.43 -8.38
CA ALA A 79 -1.20 1.13 -9.31
C ALA A 79 -1.72 2.40 -8.61
N MET A 80 -1.61 3.56 -9.25
CA MET A 80 -2.04 4.82 -8.66
C MET A 80 -3.52 5.08 -8.95
N ALA A 81 -4.22 5.60 -7.94
CA ALA A 81 -5.53 6.23 -8.14
C ALA A 81 -5.33 7.63 -8.71
N MET A 82 -6.19 8.03 -9.65
CA MET A 82 -6.08 9.33 -10.30
C MET A 82 -6.57 10.45 -9.38
N ASN A 83 -5.72 11.42 -9.07
CA ASN A 83 -6.02 12.67 -8.38
C ASN A 83 -5.09 13.80 -8.88
N GLU A 84 -5.23 15.01 -8.33
CA GLU A 84 -4.42 16.16 -8.76
C GLU A 84 -2.91 15.90 -8.61
N LEU A 85 -2.47 15.29 -7.51
CA LEU A 85 -1.06 14.98 -7.28
C LEU A 85 -0.53 13.87 -8.20
N SER A 86 -1.34 12.85 -8.51
CA SER A 86 -0.90 11.80 -9.45
C SER A 86 -0.78 12.34 -10.87
N LYS A 87 -1.61 13.32 -11.27
CA LYS A 87 -1.45 14.02 -12.56
C LYS A 87 -0.13 14.75 -12.63
N GLU A 88 0.31 15.38 -11.53
CA GLU A 88 1.64 15.98 -11.46
C GLU A 88 2.76 14.94 -11.61
N LEU A 89 2.51 13.65 -11.47
CA LEU A 89 3.53 12.61 -11.69
C LEU A 89 3.52 12.06 -13.12
N GLU A 90 2.53 12.41 -13.96
CA GLU A 90 2.43 11.89 -15.33
C GLU A 90 3.65 12.21 -16.19
N HIS A 91 4.20 13.42 -16.04
CA HIS A 91 5.40 13.83 -16.78
C HIS A 91 6.66 13.03 -16.40
N LEU A 92 6.64 12.35 -15.25
CA LEU A 92 7.73 11.50 -14.80
C LEU A 92 7.60 10.05 -15.31
N ALA A 93 6.47 9.67 -15.94
CA ALA A 93 6.20 8.30 -16.34
C ALA A 93 7.18 7.74 -17.39
N ASP A 94 7.78 8.62 -18.18
CA ASP A 94 8.78 8.29 -19.19
C ASP A 94 10.21 8.64 -18.71
N SER A 95 10.36 9.09 -17.47
CA SER A 95 11.65 9.47 -16.88
C SER A 95 12.28 8.30 -16.11
N ALA A 96 13.61 8.34 -15.97
CA ALA A 96 14.32 7.42 -15.09
C ALA A 96 14.29 7.87 -13.61
N ASN A 97 13.63 8.99 -13.31
CA ASN A 97 13.69 9.65 -12.02
C ASN A 97 12.92 8.87 -10.97
N THR A 98 13.41 8.96 -9.74
CA THR A 98 12.74 8.37 -8.58
C THR A 98 12.00 9.45 -7.82
N VAL A 99 10.86 9.06 -7.27
CA VAL A 99 10.03 9.94 -6.45
C VAL A 99 9.66 9.20 -5.18
N THR A 100 9.71 9.93 -4.08
CA THR A 100 9.15 9.50 -2.80
C THR A 100 7.77 10.14 -2.65
N VAL A 101 6.75 9.31 -2.46
CA VAL A 101 5.39 9.75 -2.17
C VAL A 101 4.93 9.21 -0.83
N ARG A 102 4.17 10.03 -0.12
CA ARG A 102 3.26 9.55 0.91
C ARG A 102 1.91 9.30 0.25
N GLY A 103 1.35 8.13 0.47
CA GLY A 103 0.06 7.77 -0.11
C GLY A 103 -0.76 6.87 0.80
N GLN A 104 -2.01 6.70 0.41
CA GLN A 104 -2.98 5.88 1.12
C GLN A 104 -3.43 4.73 0.22
N LEU A 105 -3.32 3.51 0.72
CA LEU A 105 -3.76 2.29 0.02
C LEU A 105 -5.17 1.88 0.41
N TYR A 106 -5.62 2.26 1.60
CA TYR A 106 -6.96 1.95 2.08
C TYR A 106 -7.47 3.01 3.06
N LYS A 107 -8.75 3.34 2.93
CA LYS A 107 -9.51 4.04 3.96
C LYS A 107 -10.90 3.44 4.02
N LYS A 108 -11.33 3.11 5.22
CA LYS A 108 -12.67 2.57 5.47
C LYS A 108 -13.69 3.66 5.12
N PRO A 109 -14.64 3.41 4.21
CA PRO A 109 -15.68 4.38 3.88
C PRO A 109 -16.63 4.57 5.07
N GLU A 110 -17.05 5.82 5.28
CA GLU A 110 -18.00 6.17 6.34
C GLU A 110 -19.36 5.50 6.08
N GLY A 111 -19.96 4.94 7.14
CA GLY A 111 -21.33 4.42 7.11
C GLY A 111 -21.54 2.98 6.56
N LYS A 112 -20.53 2.28 6.03
CA LYS A 112 -20.70 0.88 5.59
C LYS A 112 -20.29 -0.14 6.66
N LYS A 113 -21.15 -1.15 6.88
CA LYS A 113 -20.80 -2.39 7.58
C LYS A 113 -19.55 -2.97 6.90
N LYS A 114 -18.56 -3.34 7.72
CA LYS A 114 -17.49 -4.30 7.46
C LYS A 114 -17.42 -4.75 5.98
N LEU A 115 -16.74 -3.95 5.15
CA LEU A 115 -16.51 -4.30 3.74
C LEU A 115 -15.72 -5.60 3.74
N LYS A 116 -16.29 -6.66 3.15
CA LYS A 116 -15.50 -7.83 2.82
C LYS A 116 -14.41 -7.36 1.87
N LEU A 117 -13.18 -7.30 2.36
CA LEU A 117 -12.00 -7.06 1.55
C LEU A 117 -11.82 -8.28 0.67
N ASP A 118 -12.18 -8.14 -0.60
CA ASP A 118 -11.90 -9.13 -1.63
C ASP A 118 -10.41 -9.04 -1.97
N PRO A 119 -9.59 -10.09 -1.73
CA PRO A 119 -8.17 -10.12 -2.07
C PRO A 119 -7.89 -10.18 -3.59
N SER A 120 -8.92 -10.26 -4.44
CA SER A 120 -8.76 -10.25 -5.90
C SER A 120 -8.76 -8.85 -6.53
N VAL A 121 -9.11 -7.80 -5.77
CA VAL A 121 -9.17 -6.41 -6.27
C VAL A 121 -7.96 -5.57 -5.82
N PRO A 122 -6.95 -5.33 -6.66
CA PRO A 122 -5.71 -4.66 -6.24
C PRO A 122 -5.98 -3.31 -5.58
N LEU A 123 -5.30 -3.06 -4.46
CA LEU A 123 -5.34 -1.74 -3.82
C LEU A 123 -4.67 -0.71 -4.72
N LYS A 124 -5.30 0.46 -4.84
CA LYS A 124 -4.74 1.60 -5.57
C LYS A 124 -4.15 2.60 -4.59
N LEU A 125 -2.96 3.09 -4.90
CA LEU A 125 -2.27 4.12 -4.13
C LEU A 125 -2.86 5.49 -4.49
N LEU A 126 -3.55 6.11 -3.53
CA LEU A 126 -3.92 7.52 -3.60
C LEU A 126 -2.73 8.35 -3.11
N VAL A 127 -2.17 9.20 -3.98
CA VAL A 127 -1.05 10.07 -3.61
C VAL A 127 -1.58 11.19 -2.72
N LEU A 128 -1.03 11.32 -1.51
CA LEU A 128 -1.40 12.37 -0.56
C LEU A 128 -0.38 13.50 -0.54
N GLU A 129 0.90 13.18 -0.77
CA GLU A 129 2.00 14.13 -0.78
C GLU A 129 3.15 13.60 -1.65
N ILE A 130 3.87 14.52 -2.30
CA ILE A 130 5.09 14.22 -3.07
C ILE A 130 6.26 14.86 -2.32
N GLU A 131 7.10 14.04 -1.68
CA GLU A 131 8.16 14.54 -0.80
C GLU A 131 9.41 14.98 -1.56
N LYS A 132 9.82 14.21 -2.57
CA LYS A 132 11.05 14.48 -3.33
C LYS A 132 10.97 13.93 -4.75
N LYS A 133 11.47 14.70 -5.71
CA LYS A 133 11.68 14.33 -7.11
C LYS A 133 13.20 14.38 -7.35
N GLU A 134 13.83 13.23 -7.59
CA GLU A 134 15.27 13.13 -7.88
C GLU A 134 15.52 12.48 -9.24
#